data_AF-A0A1C5V5B4-F1
#
_entry.id   AF-A0A1C5V5B4-F1
#
_cell.length_a   1.000
_cell.length_b   1.000
_cell.length_c   1.000
_cell.angle_alpha   90.00
_cell.angle_beta   90.00
_cell.angle_gamma   90.00
#
_symmetry.space_group_name_H-M   'P 1'
#
loop_
_entity.id
_entity.type
_entity.pdbx_description
1 polymer ?
#
loop_
_entity_poly.entity_id
_entity_poly.type
_entity_poly.pdbx_seq_one_letter_code
_entity_poly.pdbx_strand_id
1 'polypeptide(L)'
;MYEKYLEQLEEAGKIRNLKERSINCYKNYVSYFLKYQNKNPEELACQDVRTFLLAKKEEGQWKELTLSGIEFIRRFLMHVPPRRFVRLRHYGLLCSRGKHKKLTLCRNLLRCKKYLSKLRDKEMPEILKQLYGINIYVCKGYILK
;
A
#
# COMPACT_ATOMS: atom_id res chain seq x y z
N MET A 1 3.27 -13.07 -23.15
CA MET A 1 2.76 -11.76 -22.68
C MET A 1 3.60 -11.18 -21.54
N TYR A 2 3.98 -11.98 -20.53
CA TYR A 2 4.70 -11.48 -19.35
C TYR A 2 6.23 -11.72 -19.34
N GLU A 3 6.79 -12.34 -20.39
CA GLU A 3 8.21 -12.74 -20.50
C GLU A 3 9.18 -11.62 -20.08
N LYS A 4 9.02 -10.44 -20.71
CA LYS A 4 9.84 -9.26 -20.48
C LYS A 4 9.94 -8.86 -19.00
N TYR A 5 8.83 -8.95 -18.26
CA TYR A 5 8.79 -8.59 -16.85
C TYR A 5 9.45 -9.64 -15.96
N LEU A 6 9.38 -10.91 -16.36
CA LEU A 6 10.02 -12.01 -15.65
C LEU A 6 11.54 -12.03 -15.86
N GLU A 7 12.00 -11.62 -17.04
CA GLU A 7 13.43 -11.41 -17.34
C GLU A 7 14.01 -10.24 -16.52
N GLN A 8 13.32 -9.09 -16.47
CA GLN A 8 13.73 -7.97 -15.62
C GLN A 8 13.82 -8.35 -14.14
N LEU A 9 12.88 -9.17 -13.66
CA LEU A 9 12.90 -9.67 -12.29
C LEU A 9 14.10 -10.60 -12.04
N GLU A 10 14.43 -11.44 -13.02
CA GLU A 10 15.59 -12.32 -12.96
C GLU A 10 16.90 -11.54 -12.94
N GLU A 11 17.06 -10.54 -13.80
CA GLU A 11 18.21 -9.64 -13.82
C GLU A 11 18.37 -8.90 -12.49
N ALA A 12 17.29 -8.29 -11.99
CA ALA A 12 17.29 -7.63 -10.69
C ALA A 12 17.62 -8.60 -9.54
N GLY A 13 17.24 -9.88 -9.68
CA GLY A 13 17.57 -10.92 -8.73
C GLY A 13 19.05 -11.28 -8.74
N LYS A 14 19.64 -11.43 -9.93
CA LYS A 14 21.08 -11.69 -10.13
C LYS A 14 21.93 -10.53 -9.60
N ILE A 15 21.56 -9.28 -9.89
CA ILE A 15 22.24 -8.08 -9.36
C ILE A 15 22.26 -8.06 -7.83
N ARG A 16 21.19 -8.55 -7.20
CA ARG A 16 21.08 -8.65 -5.73
C ARG A 16 21.74 -9.90 -5.14
N ASN A 17 22.46 -10.67 -5.97
CA ASN A 17 23.15 -11.89 -5.58
C ASN A 17 22.21 -12.93 -4.93
N LEU A 18 20.98 -13.02 -5.46
CA LEU A 18 20.00 -14.01 -4.99
C LEU A 18 20.34 -15.39 -5.53
N LYS A 19 20.08 -16.43 -4.72
CA LYS A 19 20.13 -17.81 -5.20
C LYS A 19 19.10 -18.02 -6.31
N GLU A 20 19.47 -18.82 -7.31
CA GLU A 20 18.65 -19.14 -8.48
C GLU A 20 17.28 -19.73 -8.09
N ARG A 21 17.27 -20.61 -7.07
CA ARG A 21 16.04 -21.13 -6.47
C ARG A 21 15.11 -20.03 -5.97
N SER A 22 15.65 -18.97 -5.37
CA SER A 22 14.86 -17.84 -4.87
C SER A 22 14.32 -17.01 -6.03
N ILE A 23 15.12 -16.77 -7.07
CA ILE A 23 14.69 -16.07 -8.29
C ILE A 23 13.53 -16.84 -8.95
N ASN A 24 13.66 -18.15 -9.11
CA ASN A 24 12.60 -19.00 -9.65
C ASN A 24 11.32 -18.98 -8.79
N CYS A 25 11.47 -18.94 -7.46
CA CYS A 25 10.33 -18.81 -6.57
C CYS A 25 9.59 -17.48 -6.79
N TYR A 26 10.31 -16.37 -6.96
CA TYR A 26 9.73 -15.08 -7.29
C TYR A 26 9.08 -15.05 -8.68
N LYS A 27 9.73 -15.61 -9.71
CA LYS A 27 9.16 -15.73 -11.06
C LYS A 27 7.85 -16.53 -11.03
N ASN A 28 7.83 -17.66 -10.32
CA ASN A 28 6.62 -18.49 -10.18
C ASN A 28 5.48 -17.75 -9.49
N TYR A 29 5.78 -17.01 -8.42
CA TYR A 29 4.79 -16.24 -7.70
C TYR A 29 4.21 -15.10 -8.55
N VAL A 30 5.07 -14.33 -9.22
CA VAL A 30 4.66 -13.21 -10.09
C VAL A 30 3.90 -13.74 -11.31
N SER A 31 4.35 -14.85 -11.91
CA SER A 31 3.63 -15.50 -13.02
C SER A 31 2.22 -15.94 -12.60
N TYR A 32 2.08 -16.54 -11.41
CA TYR A 32 0.78 -16.91 -10.87
C TYR A 32 -0.12 -15.69 -10.64
N PHE A 33 0.41 -14.61 -10.06
CA PHE A 33 -0.32 -13.36 -9.86
C PHE A 33 -0.81 -12.74 -11.18
N LEU A 34 0.06 -12.66 -12.19
CA LEU A 34 -0.29 -12.10 -13.49
C LEU A 34 -1.34 -12.94 -14.22
N LYS A 35 -1.25 -14.28 -14.11
CA LYS A 35 -2.28 -15.19 -14.61
C LYS A 35 -3.62 -15.03 -13.88
N TYR A 36 -3.59 -14.84 -12.57
CA TYR A 36 -4.80 -14.65 -11.76
C TYR A 36 -5.53 -13.36 -12.15
N GLN A 37 -4.80 -12.26 -12.35
CA GLN A 37 -5.41 -10.98 -12.73
C GLN A 37 -5.87 -10.95 -14.18
N ASN A 38 -5.19 -11.68 -15.07
CA ASN A 38 -5.47 -11.71 -16.50
C ASN A 38 -5.54 -10.31 -17.15
N LYS A 39 -4.60 -9.43 -16.76
CA LYS A 39 -4.47 -8.04 -17.22
C LYS A 39 -3.05 -7.75 -17.68
N ASN A 40 -2.90 -6.74 -18.54
CA ASN A 40 -1.57 -6.22 -18.86
C ASN A 40 -0.89 -5.66 -17.59
N PRO A 41 0.44 -5.86 -17.40
CA PRO A 41 1.11 -5.36 -16.21
C PRO A 41 1.10 -3.84 -16.07
N GLU A 42 0.98 -3.12 -17.19
CA GLU A 42 0.89 -1.66 -17.25
C GLU A 42 -0.48 -1.14 -16.78
N GLU A 43 -1.51 -1.99 -16.79
CA GLU A 43 -2.88 -1.67 -16.39
C GLU A 43 -3.17 -2.08 -14.93
N LEU A 44 -2.21 -2.71 -14.25
CA LEU A 44 -2.38 -3.17 -12.87
C LEU A 44 -2.50 -2.00 -11.91
N ALA A 45 -3.61 -1.98 -11.15
CA ALA A 45 -3.82 -1.04 -10.06
C ALA A 45 -3.43 -1.63 -8.70
N CYS A 46 -3.17 -0.76 -7.72
CA CYS A 46 -2.97 -1.16 -6.33
C CYS A 46 -4.16 -1.98 -5.76
N GLN A 47 -5.37 -1.74 -6.27
CA GLN A 47 -6.57 -2.50 -5.90
C GLN A 47 -6.48 -3.96 -6.36
N ASP A 48 -5.93 -4.24 -7.54
CA ASP A 48 -5.78 -5.61 -8.06
C ASP A 48 -4.86 -6.44 -7.16
N VAL A 49 -3.73 -5.86 -6.75
CA VAL A 49 -2.80 -6.48 -5.79
C VAL A 49 -3.50 -6.79 -4.47
N ARG A 50 -4.30 -5.86 -3.96
CA ARG A 50 -5.04 -6.05 -2.71
C ARG A 50 -6.06 -7.17 -2.82
N THR A 51 -6.83 -7.22 -3.91
CA THR A 51 -7.83 -8.26 -4.17
C THR A 51 -7.19 -9.65 -4.24
N PHE A 52 -6.07 -9.78 -4.95
CA PHE A 52 -5.32 -11.03 -5.02
C PHE A 52 -4.82 -11.51 -3.65
N LEU A 53 -4.25 -10.60 -2.85
CA LEU A 53 -3.76 -10.95 -1.51
C LEU A 53 -4.91 -11.33 -0.56
N LEU A 54 -6.07 -10.69 -0.70
CA LEU A 54 -7.27 -11.05 0.07
C LEU A 54 -7.80 -12.43 -0.35
N ALA A 55 -7.89 -12.73 -1.65
CA ALA A 55 -8.30 -14.05 -2.14
C ALA A 55 -7.37 -15.16 -1.62
N LYS A 56 -6.04 -14.93 -1.66
CA LYS A 56 -5.03 -15.83 -1.08
C LYS A 56 -5.21 -16.08 0.42
N LYS A 57 -5.68 -15.07 1.16
CA LYS A 57 -5.93 -15.15 2.60
C LYS A 57 -7.24 -15.90 2.90
N GLU A 58 -8.28 -15.69 2.09
CA GLU A 58 -9.56 -16.39 2.20
C GLU A 58 -9.45 -17.88 1.85
N GLU A 59 -8.57 -18.24 0.91
CA GLU A 59 -8.20 -19.63 0.62
C GLU A 59 -7.45 -20.33 1.77
N GLY A 60 -7.23 -19.66 2.91
CA GLY A 60 -6.57 -20.24 4.09
C GLY A 60 -5.09 -20.57 3.87
N GLN A 61 -4.50 -20.18 2.74
CA GLN A 61 -3.11 -20.47 2.40
C GLN A 61 -2.14 -19.51 3.09
N TRP A 62 -2.14 -19.47 4.42
CA TRP A 62 -0.95 -19.05 5.14
C TRP A 62 0.10 -20.13 4.96
N LYS A 63 0.95 -19.98 3.95
CA LYS A 63 2.10 -20.86 3.80
C LYS A 63 3.09 -20.52 4.90
N GLU A 64 3.10 -21.33 5.95
CA GLU A 64 4.21 -21.38 6.88
C GLU A 64 5.46 -21.77 6.10
N LEU A 65 6.47 -20.90 6.15
CA LEU A 65 7.73 -21.12 5.47
C LEU A 65 8.82 -21.19 6.53
N THR A 66 9.29 -22.41 6.80
CA THR A 66 10.46 -22.63 7.65
C THR A 66 11.69 -22.17 6.88
N LEU A 67 12.33 -21.11 7.37
CA LEU A 67 13.54 -20.53 6.79
C LEU A 67 14.76 -21.00 7.57
N SER A 68 15.87 -21.29 6.88
CA SER A 68 17.15 -21.44 7.56
C SER A 68 17.55 -20.12 8.21
N GLY A 69 18.31 -20.18 9.31
CA GLY A 69 18.75 -18.97 10.03
C GLY A 69 19.45 -17.95 9.12
N ILE A 70 20.22 -18.42 8.14
CA ILE A 70 20.91 -17.56 7.15
C ILE A 70 19.90 -16.85 6.24
N GLU A 71 18.90 -17.55 5.71
CA GLU A 71 17.89 -16.91 4.84
C GLU A 71 16.97 -15.98 5.63
N PHE A 72 16.72 -16.28 6.90
CA PHE A 72 16.04 -15.37 7.82
C PHE A 72 16.84 -14.07 8.01
N ILE A 73 18.13 -14.15 8.35
CA ILE A 73 19.00 -12.98 8.52
C ILE A 73 19.04 -12.16 7.22
N ARG A 74 19.18 -12.83 6.07
CA ARG A 74 19.22 -12.16 4.76
C ARG A 74 17.94 -11.38 4.47
N ARG A 75 16.77 -11.99 4.68
CA ARG A 75 15.46 -11.32 4.49
C ARG A 75 15.25 -10.20 5.50
N PHE A 76 15.65 -10.42 6.75
CA PHE A 76 15.59 -9.41 7.79
C PHE A 76 16.40 -8.16 7.42
N LEU A 77 17.63 -8.35 6.92
CA LEU A 77 18.51 -7.27 6.49
C LEU A 77 17.94 -6.46 5.31
N MET A 78 17.12 -7.07 4.43
CA MET A 78 16.42 -6.30 3.38
C MET A 78 15.40 -5.30 3.94
N HIS A 79 14.87 -5.55 5.15
CA HIS A 79 13.96 -4.62 5.83
C HIS A 79 14.70 -3.58 6.68
N VAL A 80 16.01 -3.72 6.83
CA VAL A 80 16.86 -2.74 7.51
C VAL A 80 17.19 -1.65 6.49
N PRO A 81 16.82 -0.38 6.75
CA PRO A 81 17.14 0.70 5.84
C PRO A 81 18.68 0.88 5.73
N PRO A 82 19.21 1.27 4.57
CA PRO A 82 20.64 1.49 4.39
C PRO A 82 21.20 2.53 5.36
N ARG A 83 22.53 2.53 5.55
CA ARG A 83 23.21 3.51 6.41
C ARG A 83 22.81 4.94 5.98
N ARG A 84 22.41 5.78 6.95
CA ARG A 84 21.84 7.14 6.78
C ARG A 84 20.37 7.22 6.35
N PHE A 85 19.68 6.10 6.13
CA PHE A 85 18.23 6.07 5.95
C PHE A 85 17.54 5.72 7.27
N VAL A 86 16.61 6.57 7.69
CA VAL A 86 15.82 6.34 8.90
C VAL A 86 14.46 5.79 8.48
N ARG A 87 14.06 4.65 9.04
CA ARG A 87 12.71 4.13 8.84
C ARG A 87 11.73 5.14 9.44
N LEU A 88 10.92 5.81 8.61
CA LEU A 88 9.90 6.76 9.07
C LEU A 88 8.80 6.01 9.85
N ARG A 89 8.99 5.91 11.16
CA ARG A 89 7.94 5.46 12.09
C ARG A 89 7.23 6.70 12.62
N HIS A 90 6.29 7.27 11.86
CA HIS A 90 5.46 8.44 12.23
C HIS A 90 5.91 9.18 13.51
N TYR A 91 6.90 10.07 13.38
CA TYR A 91 7.33 10.94 14.48
C TYR A 91 6.63 12.30 14.35
N GLY A 92 6.46 13.03 15.47
CA GLY A 92 5.82 14.34 15.48
C GLY A 92 4.30 14.32 15.70
N LEU A 93 3.57 15.28 15.14
CA LEU A 93 2.14 15.53 15.38
C LEU A 93 1.25 14.31 15.08
N LEU A 94 1.65 13.48 14.11
CA LEU A 94 0.89 12.32 13.64
C LEU A 94 1.34 10.98 14.26
N CYS A 95 2.22 11.01 15.26
CA CYS A 95 2.62 9.80 15.98
C CYS A 95 1.42 9.13 16.65
N SER A 96 1.19 7.84 16.39
CA SER A 96 -0.01 7.10 16.82
C SER A 96 -0.33 7.27 18.32
N ARG A 97 0.69 7.21 19.20
CA ARG A 97 0.51 7.35 20.66
C ARG A 97 -0.01 8.73 21.11
N GLY A 98 0.31 9.81 20.37
CA GLY A 98 -0.03 11.18 20.75
C GLY A 98 -1.03 11.86 19.80
N LYS A 99 -1.36 11.22 18.69
CA LYS A 99 -2.13 11.77 17.57
C LYS A 99 -3.44 12.37 18.05
N HIS A 100 -4.25 11.63 18.80
CA HIS A 100 -5.56 12.09 19.26
C HIS A 100 -5.46 13.32 20.18
N LYS A 101 -4.57 13.31 21.18
CA LYS A 101 -4.42 14.42 22.12
C LYS A 101 -3.91 15.68 21.43
N LYS A 102 -2.87 15.57 20.57
CA LYS A 102 -2.28 16.71 19.87
C LYS A 102 -3.19 17.28 18.77
N LEU A 103 -3.89 16.43 18.00
CA LEU A 103 -4.89 16.90 17.03
C LEU A 103 -6.05 17.64 17.70
N THR A 104 -6.53 17.16 18.85
CA THR A 104 -7.55 17.85 19.61
C THR A 104 -7.06 19.22 20.09
N LEU A 105 -5.81 19.31 20.59
CA LEU A 105 -5.20 20.59 20.96
C LEU A 105 -5.10 21.55 19.77
N CYS A 106 -4.56 21.12 18.64
CA CYS A 106 -4.47 21.94 17.42
C CYS A 106 -5.85 22.45 16.99
N ARG A 107 -6.87 21.59 16.99
CA ARG A 107 -8.24 21.98 16.64
C ARG A 107 -8.85 22.98 17.61
N ASN A 108 -8.56 22.86 18.91
CA ASN A 108 -9.00 23.82 19.92
C ASN A 108 -8.34 25.20 19.71
N LEU A 109 -7.03 25.22 19.45
CA LEU A 109 -6.29 26.45 19.15
C LEU A 109 -6.80 27.13 17.88
N LEU A 110 -7.11 26.35 16.85
CA LEU A 110 -7.71 26.84 15.59
C LEU A 110 -9.21 27.15 15.74
N ARG A 111 -9.80 27.05 16.93
CA ARG A 111 -11.24 27.25 17.21
C ARG A 111 -12.16 26.37 16.35
N CYS A 112 -11.67 25.24 15.85
CA CYS A 112 -12.37 24.29 14.96
C CYS A 112 -13.31 23.32 15.69
N LYS A 113 -13.76 23.59 16.93
CA LYS A 113 -14.68 22.67 17.66
C LYS A 113 -15.99 22.44 16.91
N LYS A 114 -16.53 23.48 16.27
CA LYS A 114 -17.80 23.46 15.53
C LYS A 114 -17.74 22.64 14.23
N TYR A 115 -16.54 22.40 13.71
CA TYR A 115 -16.36 21.73 12.42
C TYR A 115 -16.68 20.24 12.51
N LEU A 116 -16.12 19.55 13.52
CA LEU A 116 -16.30 18.10 13.66
C LEU A 116 -17.72 17.72 14.08
N SER A 117 -18.40 18.55 14.88
CA SER A 117 -19.79 18.30 15.26
C SER A 117 -20.74 18.38 14.06
N LYS A 118 -20.46 19.25 13.09
CA LYS A 118 -21.28 19.41 11.88
C LYS A 118 -21.13 18.28 10.86
N LEU A 119 -20.10 17.43 11.02
CA LEU A 119 -19.75 16.37 10.09
C LEU A 119 -19.95 14.97 10.69
N ARG A 120 -20.31 14.87 11.97
CA ARG A 120 -20.35 13.59 12.70
C ARG A 120 -21.41 12.63 12.13
N ASP A 121 -22.52 13.18 11.66
CA ASP A 121 -23.69 12.41 11.20
C ASP A 121 -23.90 12.50 9.69
N LYS A 122 -22.84 12.83 8.94
CA LYS A 122 -22.89 13.03 7.49
C LYS A 122 -22.16 11.94 6.74
N GLU A 123 -22.73 11.56 5.61
CA GLU A 123 -22.12 10.65 4.64
C GLU A 123 -20.90 11.32 3.97
N MET A 124 -19.90 10.54 3.54
CA MET A 124 -18.68 11.06 2.91
C MET A 124 -18.92 12.03 1.74
N PRO A 125 -19.91 11.79 0.84
CA PRO A 125 -20.26 12.73 -0.22
C PRO A 125 -20.70 14.11 0.29
N GLU A 126 -21.48 14.15 1.37
CA GLU A 126 -21.95 15.40 1.96
C GLU A 126 -20.82 16.16 2.66
N ILE A 127 -19.93 15.42 3.31
CA ILE A 127 -18.73 15.97 3.94
C ILE A 127 -17.85 16.63 2.87
N LEU A 128 -17.55 15.94 1.78
CA LEU A 128 -16.70 16.49 0.72
C LEU A 128 -17.33 17.73 0.05
N LYS A 129 -18.65 17.72 -0.15
CA LYS A 129 -19.39 18.88 -0.65
C LYS A 129 -19.34 20.07 0.33
N GLN A 130 -19.52 19.82 1.62
CA GLN A 130 -19.54 20.87 2.64
C GLN A 130 -18.16 21.47 2.93
N LEU A 131 -17.11 20.68 2.79
CA LEU A 131 -15.74 21.09 3.12
C LEU A 131 -14.98 21.72 1.97
N TYR A 132 -15.16 21.16 0.78
CA TYR A 132 -14.35 21.50 -0.38
C TYR A 132 -15.20 21.99 -1.56
N GLY A 133 -16.54 22.02 -1.41
CA GLY A 133 -17.45 22.37 -2.51
C GLY A 133 -17.48 21.33 -3.63
N ILE A 134 -16.91 20.14 -3.40
CA ILE A 134 -16.78 19.10 -4.42
C ILE A 134 -18.00 18.18 -4.36
N ASN A 135 -18.84 18.22 -5.40
CA ASN A 135 -19.91 17.26 -5.57
C ASN A 135 -19.38 16.03 -6.32
N ILE A 136 -19.28 14.89 -5.62
CA ILE A 136 -18.72 13.65 -6.17
C ILE A 136 -19.67 12.99 -7.18
N TYR A 137 -20.96 13.38 -7.18
CA TYR A 137 -21.94 12.94 -8.17
C TYR A 137 -21.87 13.72 -9.48
N VAL A 138 -21.00 14.73 -9.57
CA VAL A 138 -20.86 15.55 -10.78
C VAL A 138 -19.40 15.59 -11.20
N CYS A 139 -19.12 15.01 -12.36
CA CYS A 139 -17.80 15.11 -12.98
C CYS A 139 -17.59 16.56 -13.48
N LYS A 140 -16.54 17.24 -13.00
CA LYS A 140 -16.22 18.63 -13.40
C LYS A 140 -16.05 18.82 -14.91
N GLY A 141 -15.83 17.75 -15.68
CA GLY A 141 -15.75 17.77 -17.14
C GLY A 141 -17.07 17.95 -17.89
N TYR A 142 -18.23 17.92 -17.21
CA TYR A 142 -19.56 17.99 -17.84
C TYR A 142 -20.30 19.34 -17.66
N ILE A 143 -19.68 20.36 -17.05
CA ILE A 143 -20.31 21.68 -16.82
C ILE A 143 -19.85 22.74 -17.86
N LEU A 144 -18.97 22.38 -18.80
CA LEU A 144 -18.55 23.26 -19.90
C LEU A 144 -19.00 22.70 -21.26
N LYS A 145 -20.32 22.66 -21.47
CA LYS A 145 -20.97 22.72 -22.79
C LYS A 145 -22.23 23.55 -22.68
#